data_AF-A0A847IDP0-F1
#
_entry.id   AF-A0A847IDP0-F1
#
_cell.length_a   1.000
_cell.length_b   1.000
_cell.length_c   1.000
_cell.angle_alpha   90.00
_cell.angle_beta   90.00
_cell.angle_gamma   90.00
#
_symmetry.space_group_name_H-M   'P 1'
#
loop_
_entity.id
_entity.type
_entity.pdbx_description
1 polymer ?
#
loop_
_entity_poly.entity_id
_entity_poly.type
_entity_poly.pdbx_seq_one_letter_code
_entity_poly.pdbx_strand_id
1 'polypeptide(L)'
;ARMLLAEGRFDVAIEPLDEVPTTSRHYGTAQISAIVTLVHGRKPNDVKQAELFEAAERFEEISWDDPRRGRLQLIILGTALGWIDAHPDDEQSGDDFLGLPFNEHGLRAGTERSLRDLARATRDNRAHRFLLVDLANLIRPATLF
;
A
#
# COMPACT_ATOMS: atom_id res chain seq x y z
N ALA A 1 1.89 13.01 -15.58
CA ALA A 1 2.16 11.96 -14.58
C ALA A 1 3.54 11.31 -14.71
N ARG A 2 3.80 10.35 -15.62
CA ARG A 2 5.05 9.55 -15.61
C ARG A 2 6.39 10.32 -15.69
N MET A 3 6.46 11.42 -16.44
CA MET A 3 7.67 12.26 -16.49
C MET A 3 7.90 13.01 -15.17
N LEU A 4 6.83 13.48 -14.52
CA LEU A 4 6.89 14.21 -13.25
C LEU A 4 7.30 13.30 -12.09
N LEU A 5 6.89 12.03 -12.13
CA LEU A 5 7.35 11.00 -11.19
C LEU A 5 8.86 10.77 -11.26
N ALA A 6 9.43 10.77 -12.47
CA ALA A 6 10.88 10.63 -12.66
C ALA A 6 11.66 11.83 -12.12
N GLU A 7 11.02 12.99 -12.00
CA GLU A 7 11.57 14.23 -11.42
C GLU A 7 11.28 14.38 -9.92
N GLY A 8 10.62 13.40 -9.28
CA GLY A 8 10.26 13.45 -7.87
C GLY A 8 9.16 14.47 -7.51
N ARG A 9 8.40 14.96 -8.51
CA ARG A 9 7.30 15.91 -8.32
C ARG A 9 5.98 15.17 -8.13
N PHE A 10 5.82 14.51 -6.99
CA PHE A 10 4.69 13.62 -6.69
C PHE A 10 3.34 14.35 -6.63
N ASP A 11 3.25 15.47 -5.91
CA ASP A 11 2.01 16.28 -5.80
C ASP A 11 1.47 16.70 -7.18
N VAL A 12 2.37 17.14 -8.07
CA VAL A 12 2.03 17.61 -9.43
C VAL A 12 1.72 16.43 -10.37
N ALA A 13 2.17 15.23 -10.03
CA ALA A 13 1.87 14.03 -10.80
C ALA A 13 0.46 13.49 -10.54
N ILE A 14 -0.16 13.85 -9.40
CA ILE A 14 -1.50 13.42 -8.97
C ILE A 14 -2.60 14.23 -9.66
N GLU A 15 -2.44 15.55 -9.80
CA GLU A 15 -3.47 16.45 -10.37
C GLU A 15 -4.05 15.94 -11.71
N PRO A 16 -3.25 15.52 -12.72
CA PRO A 16 -3.80 14.98 -13.97
C PRO A 16 -4.51 13.62 -13.82
N LEU A 17 -4.27 12.89 -12.73
CA LEU A 17 -4.92 11.61 -12.44
C LEU A 17 -6.29 11.83 -11.79
N ASP A 18 -6.42 12.86 -10.96
CA ASP A 18 -7.68 13.25 -10.32
C ASP A 18 -8.67 13.89 -11.33
N GLU A 19 -8.17 14.49 -12.42
CA GLU A 19 -9.01 15.02 -13.50
C GLU A 19 -9.75 13.93 -14.31
N VAL A 20 -9.39 12.65 -14.14
CA VAL A 20 -10.03 11.55 -14.88
C VAL A 20 -11.45 11.30 -14.33
N PRO A 21 -12.52 11.49 -15.14
CA PRO A 21 -13.88 11.30 -14.65
C PRO A 21 -14.19 9.86 -14.24
N THR A 22 -15.04 9.67 -13.24
CA THR A 22 -15.48 8.34 -12.75
C THR A 22 -16.18 7.49 -13.83
N THR A 23 -16.76 8.12 -14.84
CA THR A 23 -17.40 7.46 -15.99
C THR A 23 -16.40 6.97 -17.05
N SER A 24 -15.12 7.35 -16.94
CA SER A 24 -14.08 6.95 -17.89
C SER A 24 -13.68 5.50 -17.69
N ARG A 25 -13.50 4.76 -18.79
CA ARG A 25 -12.87 3.42 -18.77
C ARG A 25 -11.46 3.41 -18.19
N HIS A 26 -10.81 4.58 -18.11
CA HIS A 26 -9.46 4.72 -17.58
C HIS A 26 -9.43 5.07 -16.08
N TYR A 27 -10.59 5.33 -15.46
CA TYR A 27 -10.69 5.75 -14.06
C TYR A 27 -9.95 4.80 -13.12
N GLY A 28 -10.23 3.50 -13.16
CA GLY A 28 -9.54 2.52 -12.32
C GLY A 28 -8.02 2.47 -12.55
N THR A 29 -7.56 2.71 -13.77
CA THR A 29 -6.10 2.79 -14.05
C THR A 29 -5.50 4.10 -13.53
N ALA A 30 -6.24 5.20 -13.56
CA ALA A 30 -5.84 6.47 -12.98
C ALA A 30 -5.73 6.37 -11.46
N GLN A 31 -6.73 5.79 -10.79
CA GLN A 31 -6.72 5.54 -9.34
C GLN A 31 -5.53 4.69 -8.90
N ILE A 32 -5.26 3.59 -9.60
CA ILE A 32 -4.08 2.75 -9.33
C ILE A 32 -2.78 3.54 -9.52
N SER A 33 -2.71 4.39 -10.54
CA SER A 33 -1.54 5.23 -10.79
C SER A 33 -1.37 6.31 -9.71
N ALA A 34 -2.46 6.84 -9.18
CA ALA A 34 -2.45 7.84 -8.12
C ALA A 34 -1.96 7.21 -6.81
N ILE A 35 -2.48 6.03 -6.45
CA ILE A 35 -1.99 5.24 -5.31
C ILE A 35 -0.47 5.00 -5.43
N VAL A 36 -0.02 4.47 -6.57
CA VAL A 36 1.42 4.21 -6.79
C VAL A 36 2.24 5.50 -6.70
N THR A 37 1.72 6.63 -7.18
CA THR A 37 2.39 7.94 -7.10
C THR A 37 2.55 8.42 -5.66
N LEU A 38 1.54 8.19 -4.81
CA LEU A 38 1.56 8.60 -3.41
C LEU A 38 2.59 7.81 -2.60
N VAL A 39 2.65 6.49 -2.80
CA VAL A 39 3.37 5.60 -1.86
C VAL A 39 4.60 4.89 -2.43
N HIS A 40 4.67 4.65 -3.74
CA HIS A 40 5.70 3.76 -4.30
C HIS A 40 7.00 4.50 -4.65
N GLY A 41 8.14 3.91 -4.27
CA GLY A 41 9.48 4.40 -4.65
C GLY A 41 9.95 5.64 -3.91
N ARG A 42 9.19 6.11 -2.91
CA ARG A 42 9.55 7.21 -2.02
C ARG A 42 10.25 6.66 -0.78
N LYS A 43 11.15 7.44 -0.19
CA LYS A 43 11.72 7.06 1.12
C LYS A 43 10.63 7.23 2.18
N PRO A 44 10.65 6.43 3.27
CA PRO A 44 9.66 6.56 4.33
C PRO A 44 9.48 7.97 4.90
N ASN A 45 10.58 8.72 5.05
CA ASN A 45 10.57 10.10 5.56
C ASN A 45 9.99 11.12 4.57
N ASP A 46 9.93 10.77 3.28
CA ASP A 46 9.44 11.66 2.23
C ASP A 46 7.92 11.51 2.03
N VAL A 47 7.31 10.50 2.65
CA VAL A 47 5.86 10.24 2.60
C VAL A 47 5.22 10.84 3.84
N LYS A 48 4.18 11.65 3.66
CA LYS A 48 3.39 12.21 4.76
C LYS A 48 2.32 11.21 5.18
N GLN A 49 1.94 11.23 6.46
CA GLN A 49 0.83 10.42 6.97
C GLN A 49 -0.46 10.63 6.16
N ALA A 50 -0.80 11.89 5.84
CA ALA A 50 -1.98 12.20 5.03
C ALA A 50 -1.97 11.50 3.67
N GLU A 51 -0.82 11.41 2.98
CA GLU A 51 -0.70 10.75 1.68
C GLU A 51 -0.90 9.22 1.78
N LEU A 52 -0.52 8.61 2.92
CA LEU A 52 -0.80 7.19 3.18
C LEU A 52 -2.31 6.94 3.32
N PHE A 53 -3.00 7.78 4.10
CA PHE A 53 -4.44 7.67 4.28
C PHE A 53 -5.20 7.96 2.99
N GLU A 54 -4.74 8.93 2.21
CA GLU A 54 -5.28 9.25 0.88
C GLU A 54 -5.10 8.06 -0.10
N ALA A 55 -3.97 7.36 -0.02
CA ALA A 55 -3.74 6.14 -0.80
C ALA A 55 -4.62 4.97 -0.32
N ALA A 56 -4.88 4.86 0.98
CA ALA A 56 -5.78 3.87 1.55
C ALA A 56 -7.24 4.11 1.14
N GLU A 57 -7.72 5.35 1.18
CA GLU A 57 -9.05 5.74 0.73
C GLU A 57 -9.26 5.42 -0.75
N ARG A 58 -8.34 5.86 -1.63
CA ARG A 58 -8.40 5.52 -3.06
C ARG A 58 -8.34 4.01 -3.30
N PHE A 59 -7.62 3.27 -2.46
CA PHE A 59 -7.56 1.82 -2.55
C PHE A 59 -8.93 1.18 -2.27
N GLU A 60 -9.74 1.73 -1.38
CA GLU A 60 -11.08 1.19 -1.10
C GLU A 60 -12.01 1.27 -2.32
N GLU A 61 -11.83 2.26 -3.19
CA GLU A 61 -12.59 2.39 -4.45
C GLU A 61 -12.19 1.37 -5.52
N ILE A 62 -11.03 0.73 -5.41
CA ILE A 62 -10.57 -0.24 -6.41
C ILE A 62 -11.44 -1.50 -6.35
N SER A 63 -11.93 -1.96 -7.49
CA SER A 63 -12.77 -3.16 -7.54
C SER A 63 -12.08 -4.40 -6.95
N TRP A 64 -12.85 -5.19 -6.20
CA TRP A 64 -12.34 -6.39 -5.51
C TRP A 64 -11.81 -7.47 -6.45
N ASP A 65 -12.28 -7.50 -7.70
CA ASP A 65 -11.85 -8.41 -8.75
C ASP A 65 -10.61 -7.91 -9.52
N ASP A 66 -10.10 -6.70 -9.27
CA ASP A 66 -8.89 -6.21 -9.95
C ASP A 66 -7.67 -7.06 -9.54
N PRO A 67 -6.98 -7.72 -10.48
CA PRO A 67 -5.84 -8.60 -10.20
C PRO A 67 -4.62 -7.86 -9.60
N ARG A 68 -4.62 -6.53 -9.60
CA ARG A 68 -3.56 -5.70 -9.00
C ARG A 68 -3.87 -5.35 -7.55
N ARG A 69 -5.11 -5.45 -7.09
CA ARG A 69 -5.56 -5.03 -5.75
C ARG A 69 -4.70 -5.60 -4.63
N GLY A 70 -4.47 -6.93 -4.62
CA GLY A 70 -3.64 -7.54 -3.57
C GLY A 70 -2.20 -7.00 -3.52
N ARG A 71 -1.58 -6.74 -4.69
CA ARG A 71 -0.22 -6.15 -4.74
C ARG A 71 -0.21 -4.69 -4.30
N LEU A 72 -1.25 -3.92 -4.65
CA LEU A 72 -1.39 -2.54 -4.20
C LEU A 72 -1.54 -2.47 -2.68
N GLN A 73 -2.35 -3.36 -2.10
CA GLN A 73 -2.48 -3.46 -0.65
C GLN A 73 -1.13 -3.68 0.03
N LEU A 74 -0.30 -4.60 -0.49
CA LEU A 74 1.05 -4.81 0.03
C LEU A 74 1.95 -3.59 -0.08
N ILE A 75 1.88 -2.85 -1.19
CA ILE A 75 2.67 -1.63 -1.38
C ILE A 75 2.26 -0.58 -0.35
N ILE A 76 0.95 -0.37 -0.14
CA ILE A 76 0.43 0.58 0.84
C ILE A 76 0.86 0.17 2.26
N LEU A 77 0.62 -1.09 2.65
CA LEU A 77 0.98 -1.60 3.98
C LEU A 77 2.49 -1.56 4.23
N GLY A 78 3.31 -1.94 3.25
CA GLY A 78 4.77 -1.88 3.38
C GLY A 78 5.29 -0.45 3.50
N THR A 79 4.70 0.50 2.78
CA THR A 79 5.05 1.92 2.89
C THR A 79 4.62 2.48 4.25
N ALA A 80 3.43 2.13 4.72
CA ALA A 80 2.93 2.53 6.04
C ALA A 80 3.81 1.98 7.17
N LEU A 81 4.25 0.72 7.08
CA LEU A 81 5.15 0.14 8.07
C LEU A 81 6.51 0.85 8.07
N GLY A 82 7.08 1.12 6.89
CA GLY A 82 8.31 1.91 6.79
C GLY A 82 8.16 3.32 7.35
N TRP A 83 6.98 3.93 7.18
CA TRP A 83 6.67 5.25 7.75
C TRP A 83 6.65 5.22 9.28
N ILE A 84 6.02 4.19 9.89
CA ILE A 84 6.02 3.98 11.35
C ILE A 84 7.46 3.81 11.88
N ASP A 85 8.28 3.01 11.20
CA ASP A 85 9.68 2.79 11.59
C ASP A 85 10.51 4.10 11.52
N ALA A 86 10.14 5.01 10.62
CA ALA A 86 10.78 6.31 10.43
C ALA A 86 10.31 7.40 11.41
N HIS A 87 9.12 7.24 12.00
CA HIS A 87 8.48 8.21 12.88
C HIS A 87 8.15 7.58 14.24
N PRO A 88 9.15 7.13 15.02
CA PRO A 88 8.93 6.44 16.30
C PRO A 88 8.34 7.34 17.39
N ASP A 89 8.55 8.65 17.27
CA ASP A 89 8.08 9.66 18.24
C ASP A 89 6.67 10.18 17.93
N ASP A 90 6.14 9.92 16.72
CA ASP A 90 4.77 10.28 16.39
C ASP A 90 3.81 9.35 17.12
N GLU A 91 2.81 9.92 17.79
CA GLU A 91 1.76 9.12 18.44
C GLU A 91 1.07 8.27 17.38
N GLN A 92 1.24 6.95 17.49
CA GLN A 92 0.54 5.98 16.67
C GLN A 92 -0.95 6.08 17.06
N SER A 93 -1.71 6.85 16.29
CA SER A 93 -3.07 7.30 16.62
C SER A 93 -4.06 6.17 16.91
N GLY A 94 -3.73 4.92 16.55
CA GLY A 94 -4.66 3.80 16.63
C GLY A 94 -5.83 3.93 15.63
N ASP A 95 -5.74 4.91 14.73
CA ASP A 95 -6.70 5.16 13.67
C ASP A 95 -6.85 3.90 12.79
N ASP A 96 -8.03 3.75 12.19
CA ASP A 96 -8.28 2.65 11.26
C ASP A 96 -7.57 2.92 9.92
N PHE A 97 -6.72 1.98 9.51
CA PHE A 97 -6.00 2.02 8.26
C PHE A 97 -6.22 0.70 7.52
N LEU A 98 -7.10 0.71 6.52
CA LEU A 98 -7.54 -0.48 5.78
C LEU A 98 -8.15 -1.56 6.68
N GLY A 99 -8.91 -1.16 7.71
CA GLY A 99 -9.52 -2.09 8.68
C GLY A 99 -8.53 -2.62 9.72
N LEU A 100 -7.36 -1.98 9.88
CA LEU A 100 -6.29 -2.38 10.79
C LEU A 100 -5.92 -1.20 11.70
N PRO A 101 -5.50 -1.44 12.94
CA PRO A 101 -4.91 -0.39 13.76
C PRO A 101 -3.66 0.19 13.09
N PHE A 102 -3.58 1.52 12.97
CA PHE A 102 -2.40 2.22 12.47
C PHE A 102 -1.30 2.28 13.53
N ASN A 103 -0.71 1.12 13.81
CA ASN A 103 0.45 0.92 14.67
C ASN A 103 1.32 -0.21 14.11
N GLU A 104 2.55 -0.33 14.59
CA GLU A 104 3.52 -1.31 14.06
C GLU A 104 2.93 -2.74 14.08
N HIS A 105 2.30 -3.12 15.19
CA HIS A 105 1.73 -4.46 15.35
C HIS A 105 0.60 -4.75 14.36
N GLY A 106 -0.37 -3.83 14.24
CA GLY A 106 -1.52 -3.95 13.35
C GLY A 106 -1.12 -4.00 11.88
N LEU A 107 -0.19 -3.14 11.48
CA LEU A 107 0.32 -3.10 10.11
C LEU A 107 1.15 -4.35 9.76
N ARG A 108 1.98 -4.85 10.68
CA ARG A 108 2.70 -6.14 10.49
C ARG A 108 1.73 -7.30 10.35
N ALA A 109 0.70 -7.38 11.21
CA ALA A 109 -0.32 -8.42 11.15
C ALA A 109 -1.11 -8.36 9.83
N GLY A 110 -1.50 -7.17 9.39
CA GLY A 110 -2.14 -6.95 8.10
C GLY A 110 -1.26 -7.36 6.92
N THR A 111 0.01 -6.96 6.94
CA THR A 111 0.98 -7.30 5.89
C THR A 111 1.20 -8.81 5.80
N GLU A 112 1.36 -9.49 6.93
CA GLU A 112 1.44 -10.95 6.99
C GLU A 112 0.21 -11.60 6.34
N ARG A 113 -1.00 -11.16 6.72
CA ARG A 113 -2.26 -11.69 6.17
C ARG A 113 -2.32 -11.50 4.65
N SER A 114 -2.04 -10.30 4.15
CA SER A 114 -2.06 -10.00 2.72
C SER A 114 -1.02 -10.81 1.93
N LEU A 115 0.18 -11.02 2.48
CA LEU A 115 1.21 -11.88 1.87
C LEU A 115 0.74 -13.34 1.78
N ARG A 116 0.12 -13.85 2.85
CA ARG A 116 -0.45 -15.21 2.86
C ARG A 116 -1.59 -15.36 1.86
N ASP A 117 -2.45 -14.36 1.72
CA ASP A 117 -3.55 -14.37 0.75
C ASP A 117 -3.03 -14.37 -0.70
N LEU A 118 -2.01 -13.56 -1.01
CA LEU A 118 -1.34 -13.59 -2.31
C LEU A 118 -0.62 -14.92 -2.58
N ALA A 119 0.01 -15.51 -1.57
CA ALA A 119 0.62 -16.82 -1.69
C ALA A 119 -0.44 -17.90 -2.04
N ARG A 120 -1.62 -17.86 -1.42
CA ARG A 120 -2.74 -18.78 -1.71
C ARG A 120 -3.27 -18.61 -3.14
N ALA A 121 -3.30 -17.37 -3.64
CA ALA A 121 -3.73 -17.07 -5.00
C ALA A 121 -2.69 -17.50 -6.06
N THR A 122 -1.40 -17.50 -5.71
CA THR A 122 -0.29 -17.83 -6.63
C THR A 122 -0.06 -19.35 -6.70
N ARG A 123 -1.02 -20.10 -7.28
CA ARG A 123 -0.95 -21.57 -7.35
C ARG A 123 0.01 -22.09 -8.42
N ASP A 124 0.08 -21.39 -9.55
CA ASP A 124 0.81 -21.86 -10.74
C ASP A 124 2.32 -21.56 -10.69
N ASN A 125 2.76 -20.75 -9.73
CA ASN A 125 4.17 -20.40 -9.54
C ASN A 125 4.63 -20.74 -8.13
N ARG A 126 5.13 -21.98 -7.97
CA ARG A 126 5.59 -22.52 -6.68
C ARG A 126 6.72 -21.69 -6.05
N ALA A 127 7.67 -21.23 -6.85
CA ALA A 127 8.80 -20.44 -6.36
C ALA A 127 8.32 -19.10 -5.81
N HIS A 128 7.48 -18.39 -6.55
CA HIS A 128 6.91 -17.11 -6.11
C HIS A 128 6.05 -17.27 -4.85
N ARG A 129 5.25 -18.34 -4.78
CA ARG A 129 4.48 -18.65 -3.57
C ARG A 129 5.36 -18.86 -2.34
N PHE A 130 6.48 -19.57 -2.46
CA PHE A 130 7.39 -19.75 -1.33
C PHE A 130 7.99 -18.42 -0.87
N LEU A 131 8.45 -17.57 -1.80
CA LEU A 131 8.94 -16.24 -1.45
C LEU A 131 7.91 -15.41 -0.67
N LEU A 132 6.63 -15.45 -1.08
CA LEU A 132 5.56 -14.74 -0.37
C LEU A 132 5.34 -15.29 1.04
N VAL A 133 5.43 -16.62 1.23
CA VAL A 133 5.32 -17.25 2.55
C VAL A 133 6.52 -16.89 3.43
N ASP A 134 7.73 -16.88 2.87
CA ASP A 134 8.93 -16.52 3.62
C ASP A 134 8.88 -15.06 4.07
N LEU A 135 8.44 -14.15 3.19
CA LEU A 135 8.19 -12.75 3.55
C LEU A 135 7.12 -12.62 4.64
N ALA A 136 6.03 -13.40 4.56
CA ALA A 136 4.98 -13.40 5.58
C ALA A 136 5.53 -13.84 6.95
N ASN A 137 6.40 -14.84 6.96
CA ASN A 137 7.03 -15.31 8.20
C ASN A 137 8.04 -14.29 8.76
N LEU A 138 8.76 -13.57 7.89
CA LEU A 138 9.71 -12.53 8.30
C LEU A 138 9.01 -11.34 8.96
N ILE A 139 7.86 -10.92 8.44
CA ILE A 139 7.16 -9.72 8.91
C ILE A 139 6.26 -9.97 10.12
N ARG A 140 5.98 -11.24 10.42
CA ARG A 140 5.07 -11.69 11.48
C ARG A 140 5.37 -10.95 12.79
N PRO A 141 4.37 -10.28 13.39
CA PRO A 141 4.57 -9.59 14.66
C PRO A 141 4.89 -10.59 15.77
N ALA A 142 5.77 -10.20 16.69
CA ALA A 142 6.05 -11.00 17.88
C ALA A 142 4.76 -11.12 18.72
N THR A 143 4.33 -12.34 18.97
CA THR A 143 3.25 -12.62 19.93
C THR A 143 3.86 -12.63 21.33
N LEU A 144 3.67 -11.55 22.08
CA LEU A 144 3.91 -11.58 23.53
C LEU A 144 2.78 -12.42 24.15
N PHE A 145 3.13 -13.59 24.70
CA PHE A 145 2.23 -14.44 25.48
C PHE A 145 2.23 -14.01 26.94
#